data_AF-A0AAD0PV25-F1
#
_entry.id   AF-A0AAD0PV25-F1
#
_cell.length_a   1.000
_cell.length_b   1.000
_cell.length_c   1.000
_cell.angle_alpha   90.00
_cell.angle_beta   90.00
_cell.angle_gamma   90.00
#
_symmetry.space_group_name_H-M   'P 1'
#
loop_
_entity.id
_entity.type
_entity.pdbx_description
1 polymer ?
#
loop_
_entity_poly.entity_id
_entity_poly.type
_entity_poly.pdbx_seq_one_letter_code
_entity_poly.pdbx_strand_id
1 'polypeptide(L)' 'MPTEQEAAIARLLGEAWNAYLTLPVEHPMDQQEFCTAIHRCQDMVLARSGRRSLNADAACATNSDTAISWRGDST' A
#
# COMPACT_ATOMS: atom_id res chain seq x y z
N MET A 1 5.53 3.60 5.09
CA MET A 1 4.93 4.81 4.48
C MET A 1 4.84 4.62 2.97
N PRO A 2 3.74 5.05 2.31
CA PRO A 2 3.64 5.05 0.85
C PRO A 2 4.63 6.00 0.19
N THR A 3 5.04 5.72 -1.05
CA THR A 3 5.82 6.67 -1.85
C THR A 3 4.98 7.86 -2.28
N GLU A 4 5.60 8.93 -2.76
CA GLU A 4 4.88 10.09 -3.31
C GLU A 4 3.97 9.69 -4.48
N GLN A 5 4.43 8.78 -5.35
CA GLN A 5 3.63 8.28 -6.47
C GLN A 5 2.43 7.45 -5.98
N GLU A 6 2.61 6.61 -4.96
CA GLU A 6 1.51 5.83 -4.36
C GLU A 6 0.48 6.76 -3.69
N ALA A 7 0.95 7.80 -2.98
CA ALA A 7 0.07 8.81 -2.40
C ALA A 7 -0.64 9.65 -3.46
N ALA A 8 0.02 9.98 -4.57
CA ALA A 8 -0.58 10.71 -5.69
C ALA A 8 -1.70 9.90 -6.34
N ILE A 9 -1.52 8.60 -6.57
CA ILE A 9 -2.57 7.73 -7.08
C ILE A 9 -3.76 7.68 -6.12
N ALA A 10 -3.52 7.54 -4.82
CA ALA A 10 -4.60 7.53 -3.82
C ALA A 10 -5.42 8.84 -3.81
N ARG A 11 -4.77 9.98 -4.06
CA ARG A 11 -5.43 11.29 -4.22
C ARG A 11 -6.24 11.39 -5.51
N LEU A 12 -5.69 10.95 -6.65
CA LEU A 12 -6.41 10.91 -7.93
C LEU A 12 -7.69 10.10 -7.84
N LEU A 13 -7.70 9.01 -7.07
CA LEU A 13 -8.91 8.22 -6.81
C LEU A 13 -9.95 9.02 -6.00
N GLY A 14 -9.52 9.84 -5.04
CA GLY A 14 -10.41 10.77 -4.33
C GLY A 14 -10.96 11.88 -5.23
N GLU A 15 -10.13 12.40 -6.14
CA GLU A 15 -10.58 13.38 -7.16
C GLU A 15 -11.60 12.77 -8.12
N ALA A 16 -11.40 11.51 -8.52
CA ALA A 16 -12.36 10.77 -9.33
C ALA A 16 -13.72 10.62 -8.61
N TRP A 17 -13.71 10.33 -7.31
CA TRP A 17 -14.93 10.33 -6.49
C TRP A 17 -15.61 11.69 -6.47
N ASN A 18 -14.85 12.77 -6.23
CA ASN A 18 -15.41 14.12 -6.22
C ASN A 18 -16.03 14.50 -7.58
N ALA A 19 -15.38 14.14 -8.68
CA ALA A 19 -15.91 14.36 -10.02
C ALA A 19 -17.19 13.54 -10.26
N TYR A 20 -17.20 12.28 -9.85
CA TYR A 20 -18.36 11.38 -9.99
C TYR A 20 -19.61 11.94 -9.28
N LEU A 21 -19.46 12.53 -8.11
CA LEU A 21 -20.57 13.15 -7.35
C LEU A 21 -21.23 14.34 -8.05
N THR A 22 -20.61 14.92 -9.08
CA THR A 22 -21.20 16.01 -9.86
C THR A 22 -22.13 15.52 -10.98
N LEU A 23 -22.13 14.22 -11.26
CA LEU A 23 -22.98 13.62 -12.29
C LEU A 23 -24.43 13.47 -11.79
N PRO A 24 -25.42 13.50 -12.70
CA PRO A 24 -26.78 13.14 -12.37
C PRO A 24 -26.86 11.73 -11.78
N VAL A 25 -27.72 11.54 -10.79
CA VAL A 25 -27.96 10.22 -10.20
C VAL A 25 -28.96 9.47 -11.08
N GLU A 26 -28.45 8.50 -11.83
CA GLU A 26 -29.29 7.61 -12.65
C GLU A 26 -29.89 6.47 -11.81
N HIS A 27 -29.12 5.93 -10.86
CA HIS A 27 -29.59 4.91 -9.93
C HIS A 27 -29.04 5.09 -8.50
N PRO A 28 -29.86 4.91 -7.44
CA PRO A 28 -29.46 5.21 -6.06
C PRO A 28 -28.27 4.41 -5.53
N MET A 29 -27.97 3.24 -6.10
CA MET A 29 -26.85 2.41 -5.64
C MET A 29 -25.50 2.80 -6.24
N ASP A 30 -25.49 3.59 -7.33
CA ASP A 30 -24.27 3.77 -8.12
C ASP A 30 -23.18 4.50 -7.32
N GLN A 31 -23.56 5.46 -6.49
CA GLN A 31 -22.62 6.15 -5.59
C GLN A 31 -21.95 5.20 -4.60
N GLN A 32 -22.72 4.27 -4.01
CA GLN A 32 -22.19 3.30 -3.06
C GLN A 32 -21.24 2.32 -3.75
N GLU A 33 -21.62 1.85 -4.94
CA GLU A 33 -20.80 0.94 -5.74
C GLU A 33 -19.49 1.61 -6.18
N PHE A 34 -19.57 2.84 -6.67
CA PHE A 34 -18.40 3.60 -7.10
C PHE A 34 -17.47 3.92 -5.93
N CYS A 35 -18.01 4.37 -4.79
CA CYS A 35 -17.24 4.60 -3.56
C CYS A 35 -16.52 3.32 -3.10
N THR A 36 -17.23 2.18 -3.14
CA THR A 36 -16.64 0.87 -2.79
C THR A 36 -15.48 0.50 -3.73
N ALA A 37 -15.62 0.76 -5.04
CA ALA A 37 -14.56 0.53 -6.01
C ALA A 37 -13.33 1.43 -5.75
N ILE A 38 -13.55 2.73 -5.47
CA ILE A 38 -12.49 3.67 -5.10
C ILE A 38 -11.71 3.20 -3.87
N HIS A 39 -12.40 2.78 -2.80
CA HIS A 39 -11.73 2.25 -1.61
C HIS A 39 -10.89 1.00 -1.92
N ARG A 40 -11.41 0.08 -2.73
CA ARG A 40 -10.61 -1.10 -3.16
C ARG A 40 -9.35 -0.70 -3.91
N CYS A 41 -9.44 0.28 -4.81
CA CYS A 41 -8.26 0.79 -5.51
C CYS A 41 -7.26 1.43 -4.54
N GLN A 42 -7.73 2.22 -3.57
CA GLN A 42 -6.87 2.83 -2.55
C GLN A 42 -6.19 1.77 -1.68
N ASP A 43 -6.91 0.75 -1.21
CA ASP A 43 -6.37 -0.37 -0.44
C ASP A 43 -5.25 -1.08 -1.21
N MET A 44 -5.47 -1.37 -2.49
CA MET A 44 -4.47 -2.02 -3.34
C MET A 44 -3.17 -1.22 -3.44
N VAL A 45 -3.27 0.10 -3.59
CA VAL A 45 -2.12 1.01 -3.71
C VAL A 45 -1.40 1.11 -2.37
N LEU A 46 -2.13 1.37 -1.28
CA LEU A 46 -1.54 1.57 0.04
C LEU A 46 -0.93 0.27 0.61
N ALA A 47 -1.52 -0.88 0.31
CA ALA A 47 -0.99 -2.19 0.71
C ALA A 47 0.40 -2.47 0.13
N ARG A 48 0.80 -1.82 -0.98
CA ARG A 48 2.17 -1.93 -1.51
C ARG A 48 3.20 -1.45 -0.51
N SER A 49 2.91 -0.33 0.17
CA SER A 49 3.80 0.23 1.17
C SER A 49 3.94 -0.67 2.39
N GLY A 50 2.84 -1.32 2.81
CA GLY A 50 2.84 -2.33 3.87
C GLY A 50 3.71 -3.53 3.50
N ARG A 51 3.49 -4.12 2.31
CA ARG A 51 4.32 -5.24 1.81
C ARG A 51 5.81 -4.88 1.75
N ARG A 52 6.13 -3.65 1.32
CA ARG A 52 7.51 -3.15 1.28
C ARG A 52 8.15 -3.12 2.67
N SER A 53 7.41 -2.65 3.68
CA SER A 53 7.88 -2.63 5.08
C SER A 53 8.18 -4.03 5.59
N LEU A 54 7.21 -4.95 5.43
CA LEU A 54 7.36 -6.34 5.89
C LEU A 54 8.56 -7.04 5.24
N ASN A 55 8.77 -6.82 3.94
CA ASN A 55 9.91 -7.40 3.23
C ASN A 55 11.25 -6.80 3.68
N ALA A 56 11.29 -5.50 4.02
CA ALA A 56 12.50 -4.86 4.55
C ALA A 56 12.85 -5.40 5.94
N ASP A 57 11.85 -5.59 6.80
CA ASP A 57 12.02 -6.15 8.14
C ASP A 57 12.52 -7.61 8.07
N ALA A 58 11.97 -8.41 7.16
CA ALA A 58 12.41 -9.79 6.92
C ALA A 58 13.85 -9.88 6.39
N ALA A 59 14.25 -8.97 5.49
CA ALA A 59 15.61 -8.90 4.97
C ALA A 59 16.63 -8.48 6.07
N CYS A 60 16.25 -7.56 6.95
CA CYS A 60 17.06 -7.18 8.11
C CYS A 60 17.33 -8.39 9.03
N ALA A 61 16.26 -9.12 9.39
CA ALA A 61 16.35 -10.30 10.26
C ALA A 61 17.28 -11.38 9.69
N THR A 62 17.22 -11.62 8.38
CA THR A 62 18.04 -12.64 7.69
C THR A 62 19.54 -12.29 7.69
N ASN A 63 19.88 -10.99 7.62
CA ASN A 63 21.28 -10.53 7.62
C ASN A 63 21.94 -10.56 9.00
N SER A 64 21.17 -10.45 10.08
CA SER A 64 21.67 -10.57 11.46
C SER A 64 22.01 -12.01 11.87
N ASP A 65 21.40 -13.02 11.25
CA ASP A 65 21.63 -14.44 11.58
C ASP A 65 22.97 -14.98 11.01
N THR A 66 23.50 -14.38 9.95
CA THR A 66 24.77 -14.81 9.33
C THR A 66 26.02 -14.24 10.02
N ALA A 67 25.87 -13.26 10.92
CA ALA A 67 26.99 -12.65 11.64
C ALA A 67 27.47 -13.46 12.87
N ILE A 68 26.77 -14.54 13.25
CA ILE A 68 27.15 -15.43 14.34
C ILE A 68 27.84 -16.67 13.77
N SER A 69 29.06 -16.49 13.24
CA SER A 69 29.97 -17.61 12.96
C SER A 69 31.32 -17.38 13.65
N TRP A 70 31.37 -17.93 14.86
CA TRP A 70 32.49 -18.36 15.70
C TRP A 70 33.90 -17.84 15.37
N ARG A 71 34.41 -17.01 16.29
CA ARG A 71 35.85 -16.79 16.50
C ARG A 71 36.55 -18.15 16.62
N GLY A 72 37.65 -18.29 15.89
CA GLY A 72 38.52 -19.44 16.03
C GLY A 72 39.10 -19.51 17.44
N ASP A 73 39.12 -20.71 17.99
CA ASP A 73 40.14 -21.10 18.95
C ASP A 73 41.07 -22.07 18.24
N SER A 74 42.27 -21.56 17.94
CA SER A 74 43.45 -22.34 17.66
C SER A 74 44.02 -22.82 18.98
N THR A 75 44.05 -24.12 19.20
CA THR A 75 45.13 -24.83 19.91
C THR A 75 45.09 -26.31 19.59
#